data_AF-A0A925T5Z3-F1
#
_entry.id   AF-A0A925T5Z3-F1
#
_cell.length_a   1.000
_cell.length_b   1.000
_cell.length_c   1.000
_cell.angle_alpha   90.00
_cell.angle_beta   90.00
_cell.angle_gamma   90.00
#
_symmetry.space_group_name_H-M   'P 1'
#
loop_
_entity.id
_entity.type
_entity.pdbx_description
1 polymer ?
#
loop_
_entity_poly.entity_id
_entity_poly.type
_entity_poly.pdbx_seq_one_letter_code
_entity_poly.pdbx_strand_id
1 'polypeptide(L)'
;MSTAKKKRELDLSAFPAGTVTEYSTLVCLACTFDIFTTQLGLAPRTAYSEIKKYSPTIAELTAPQASPPFFDSEEKNPHCPYCNAAKRWHARLDTFRIDGGKASDLARRKLIKSLPQKDNQFQVIEAKTDKRTVFFNWLDTLDQNLDLDDAWLLGTARAYLERLEPKTDWAEVFDGLRAARRSNRLSEGWERDGARLFLTPAIYNEILIVQYLVSRSHVHGGRTLEGRLTLQDLIRRLRHGGYLDAKEISNGDQFEIFEKLIETLSGGAGNVTLYHIVDRTDFLEKVKSVYARYAS
;
A
#
# COMPACT_ATOMS: atom_id res chain seq x y z
N MET A 1 -6.45 -17.00 -0.71
CA MET A 1 -7.38 -17.36 0.38
C MET A 1 -7.90 -16.08 1.01
N SER A 2 -9.23 -15.90 1.07
CA SER A 2 -9.86 -14.69 1.64
C SER A 2 -9.77 -14.75 3.15
N THR A 3 -8.90 -13.92 3.74
CA THR A 3 -9.04 -13.55 5.15
C THR A 3 -10.36 -12.81 5.28
N ALA A 4 -11.29 -13.37 6.05
CA ALA A 4 -12.55 -12.73 6.37
C ALA A 4 -12.25 -11.31 6.88
N LYS A 5 -12.64 -10.29 6.11
CA LYS A 5 -12.47 -8.88 6.49
C LYS A 5 -13.19 -8.68 7.82
N LYS A 6 -12.42 -8.60 8.92
CA LYS A 6 -12.89 -8.05 10.19
C LYS A 6 -13.62 -6.75 9.86
N LYS A 7 -14.79 -6.58 10.47
CA LYS A 7 -15.70 -5.44 10.27
C LYS A 7 -14.88 -4.15 10.26
N ARG A 8 -14.77 -3.51 9.10
CA ARG A 8 -13.99 -2.28 8.91
C ARG A 8 -14.58 -1.20 9.83
N GLU A 9 -13.82 -0.77 10.84
CA GLU A 9 -14.27 0.31 11.74
C GLU A 9 -14.25 1.68 11.05
N LEU A 10 -13.41 1.85 10.03
CA LEU A 10 -13.36 3.05 9.19
C LEU A 10 -14.02 2.81 7.82
N ASP A 11 -14.89 3.74 7.44
CA ASP A 11 -15.46 3.78 6.09
C ASP A 11 -14.46 4.41 5.11
N LEU A 12 -13.85 3.57 4.29
CA LEU A 12 -12.90 3.95 3.25
C LEU A 12 -13.54 3.98 1.84
N SER A 13 -14.86 3.78 1.74
CA SER A 13 -15.56 3.67 0.45
C SER A 13 -15.48 4.94 -0.40
N ALA A 14 -15.30 6.10 0.24
CA ALA A 14 -15.18 7.39 -0.43
C ALA A 14 -13.80 7.62 -1.08
N PHE A 15 -12.82 6.74 -0.83
CA PHE A 15 -11.49 6.87 -1.40
C PHE A 15 -11.39 6.15 -2.75
N PRO A 16 -10.76 6.77 -3.75
CA PRO A 16 -10.28 6.10 -4.94
C PRO A 16 -9.55 4.78 -4.65
N ALA A 17 -9.81 3.76 -5.47
CA ALA A 17 -9.04 2.53 -5.44
C ALA A 17 -7.54 2.83 -5.64
N GLY A 18 -6.69 2.11 -4.89
CA GLY A 18 -5.23 2.28 -4.92
C GLY A 18 -4.68 3.53 -4.22
N THR A 19 -5.52 4.43 -3.67
CA THR A 19 -5.04 5.60 -2.90
C THR A 19 -4.91 5.34 -1.40
N VAL A 20 -5.43 4.21 -0.93
CA VAL A 20 -5.34 3.79 0.46
C VAL A 20 -4.60 2.46 0.53
N THR A 21 -3.62 2.39 1.42
CA THR A 21 -2.90 1.16 1.75
C THR A 21 -3.14 0.85 3.23
N GLU A 22 -3.59 -0.37 3.50
CA GLU A 22 -3.90 -0.86 4.85
C GLU A 22 -2.79 -1.82 5.28
N TYR A 23 -2.29 -1.66 6.49
CA TYR A 23 -1.38 -2.63 7.13
C TYR A 23 -1.58 -2.62 8.64
N SER A 24 -1.13 -3.71 9.28
CA SER A 24 -1.32 -3.93 10.70
C SER A 24 -0.01 -4.37 11.33
N THR A 25 0.32 -3.76 12.46
CA THR A 25 1.50 -4.13 13.27
C THR A 25 1.04 -4.51 14.67
N LEU A 26 1.65 -5.53 15.26
CA LEU A 26 1.36 -5.94 16.63
C LEU A 26 2.44 -5.43 17.57
N VAL A 27 2.05 -5.10 18.80
CA VAL A 27 2.97 -4.72 19.87
C VAL A 27 2.70 -5.57 21.10
N CYS A 28 3.76 -6.12 21.71
CA CYS A 28 3.64 -6.85 22.96
C CYS A 28 3.63 -5.89 24.15
N LEU A 29 2.45 -5.67 24.74
CA LEU A 29 2.31 -4.77 25.88
C LEU A 29 3.04 -5.26 27.13
N ALA A 30 3.22 -6.57 27.31
CA ALA A 30 4.03 -7.07 28.42
C ALA A 30 5.50 -6.72 28.27
N CYS A 31 6.08 -6.90 27.08
CA CYS A 31 7.43 -6.39 26.79
C CYS A 31 7.51 -4.88 27.06
N THR A 32 6.51 -4.13 26.62
CA THR A 32 6.47 -2.69 26.86
C THR A 32 6.42 -2.37 28.35
N PHE A 33 5.56 -3.02 29.13
CA PHE A 33 5.51 -2.82 30.58
C PHE A 33 6.82 -3.20 31.26
N ASP A 34 7.43 -4.33 30.90
CA ASP A 34 8.71 -4.78 31.46
C ASP A 34 9.85 -3.78 31.20
N ILE A 35 9.88 -3.13 30.04
CA ILE A 35 10.84 -2.05 29.77
C ILE A 35 10.65 -0.92 30.79
N PHE A 36 9.42 -0.46 31.01
CA PHE A 36 9.16 0.66 31.92
C PHE A 36 9.33 0.28 33.39
N THR A 37 8.87 -0.89 33.82
CA THR A 37 8.86 -1.27 35.23
C THR A 37 10.17 -1.92 35.68
N THR A 38 10.74 -2.78 34.84
CA THR A 38 11.91 -3.59 35.21
C THR A 38 13.21 -2.89 34.79
N GLN A 39 13.28 -2.34 33.57
CA GLN A 39 14.51 -1.70 33.09
C GLN A 39 14.63 -0.24 33.54
N LEU A 40 13.53 0.52 33.49
CA LEU A 40 13.50 1.92 33.89
C LEU A 40 13.07 2.16 35.35
N GLY A 41 12.66 1.11 36.07
CA GLY A 41 12.31 1.18 37.49
C GLY A 41 11.06 2.00 37.81
N LEU A 42 10.17 2.22 36.84
CA LEU A 42 8.97 3.03 37.02
C LEU A 42 7.88 2.24 37.74
N ALA A 43 7.14 2.91 38.63
CA ALA A 43 5.95 2.32 39.24
C ALA A 43 4.90 1.97 38.15
N PRO A 44 4.14 0.87 38.30
CA PRO A 44 3.17 0.41 37.29
C PRO A 44 2.18 1.49 36.83
N ARG A 45 1.73 2.36 37.74
CA ARG A 45 0.82 3.48 37.42
C ARG A 45 1.47 4.55 36.54
N THR A 46 2.75 4.82 36.78
CA THR A 46 3.56 5.75 35.97
C THR A 46 3.83 5.13 34.60
N ALA A 47 4.24 3.85 34.56
CA ALA A 47 4.41 3.10 33.31
C ALA A 47 3.13 3.11 32.45
N TYR A 48 1.97 2.80 33.04
CA TYR A 48 0.69 2.89 32.36
C TYR A 48 0.42 4.28 31.75
N SER A 49 0.71 5.34 32.51
CA SER A 49 0.48 6.71 32.07
C SER A 49 1.37 7.10 30.89
N GLU A 50 2.62 6.61 30.86
CA GLU A 50 3.55 6.83 29.74
C GLU A 50 3.19 5.99 28.52
N ILE A 51 2.87 4.71 28.71
CA ILE A 51 2.46 3.81 27.62
C ILE A 51 1.18 4.32 26.95
N LYS A 52 0.21 4.86 27.70
CA LYS A 52 -1.01 5.45 27.13
C LYS A 52 -0.71 6.65 26.20
N LYS A 53 0.35 7.41 26.46
CA LYS A 53 0.76 8.56 25.65
C LYS A 53 1.57 8.15 24.42
N TYR A 54 2.01 6.90 24.34
CA TYR A 54 2.88 6.42 23.27
C TYR A 54 2.25 6.64 21.89
N SER A 55 3.02 7.28 21.02
CA SER A 55 2.66 7.62 19.66
C SER A 55 3.62 6.88 18.74
N PRO A 56 3.19 5.81 18.05
CA PRO A 56 4.07 5.08 17.15
C PRO A 56 4.55 5.96 16.00
N THR A 57 5.81 5.82 15.64
CA THR A 57 6.40 6.46 14.47
C THR A 57 6.09 5.66 13.21
N ILE A 58 6.15 6.30 12.04
CA ILE A 58 5.97 5.59 10.76
C ILE A 58 7.02 4.49 10.61
N ALA A 59 8.26 4.73 11.04
CA ALA A 59 9.33 3.72 10.97
C ALA A 59 9.00 2.46 11.78
N GLU A 60 8.42 2.59 12.98
CA GLU A 60 7.99 1.43 13.78
C GLU A 60 6.82 0.68 13.15
N LEU A 61 5.94 1.39 12.43
CA LEU A 61 4.76 0.81 11.80
C LEU A 61 5.05 0.14 10.45
N THR A 62 6.05 0.63 9.71
CA THR A 62 6.33 0.20 8.32
C THR A 62 7.69 -0.46 8.13
N ALA A 63 8.44 -0.74 9.21
CA ALA A 63 9.74 -1.40 9.09
C ALA A 63 9.59 -2.76 8.38
N PRO A 64 10.46 -3.11 7.41
CA PRO A 64 10.46 -4.42 6.77
C PRO A 64 10.70 -5.58 7.75
N GLN A 65 11.37 -5.29 8.86
CA GLN A 65 11.58 -6.22 9.96
C GLN A 65 11.14 -5.52 11.25
N ALA A 66 10.13 -6.05 11.90
CA ALA A 66 9.68 -5.54 13.19
C ALA A 66 10.79 -5.69 14.25
N SER A 67 11.05 -4.61 14.97
CA SER A 67 11.95 -4.61 16.13
C SER A 67 11.14 -4.79 17.42
N PRO A 68 11.71 -5.41 18.47
CA PRO A 68 11.03 -5.49 19.76
C PRO A 68 10.60 -4.09 20.25
N PRO A 69 9.38 -3.92 20.79
CA PRO A 69 8.39 -4.95 21.14
C PRO A 69 7.36 -5.29 20.04
N PHE A 70 7.59 -4.88 18.79
CA PHE A 70 6.70 -5.09 17.64
C PHE A 70 6.94 -6.43 16.93
N PHE A 71 5.90 -6.96 16.27
CA PHE A 71 6.00 -8.17 15.42
C PHE A 71 4.82 -8.28 14.43
N ASP A 72 4.98 -9.11 13.40
CA ASP A 72 4.17 -9.01 12.17
C ASP A 72 2.88 -9.82 12.15
N SER A 73 2.72 -10.85 12.99
CA SER A 73 1.55 -11.74 12.92
C SER A 73 1.23 -12.47 14.21
N GLU A 74 -0.06 -12.48 14.57
CA GLU A 74 -0.61 -13.26 15.68
C GLU A 74 -0.69 -14.75 15.36
N GLU A 75 -0.83 -15.13 14.08
CA GLU A 75 -0.98 -16.52 13.65
C GLU A 75 0.36 -17.24 13.61
N LYS A 76 1.42 -16.55 13.19
CA LYS A 76 2.78 -17.08 13.22
C LYS A 76 3.29 -17.24 14.65
N ASN A 77 2.80 -16.42 15.59
CA ASN A 77 3.32 -16.32 16.95
C ASN A 77 2.17 -16.33 17.98
N PRO A 78 1.70 -17.51 18.45
CA PRO A 78 0.67 -17.58 19.49
C PRO A 78 1.11 -16.96 20.82
N HIS A 79 2.42 -16.82 21.01
CA HIS A 79 3.07 -16.15 22.13
C HIS A 79 4.03 -15.08 21.60
N CYS A 80 4.32 -14.07 22.41
CA CYS A 80 5.29 -13.04 22.06
C CYS A 80 6.67 -13.69 21.84
N PRO A 81 7.36 -13.42 20.71
CA PRO A 81 8.66 -14.01 20.42
C PRO A 81 9.77 -13.53 21.38
N TYR A 82 9.53 -12.45 22.13
CA TYR A 82 10.54 -11.83 23.00
C TYR A 82 10.39 -12.19 24.48
N CYS A 83 9.16 -12.16 25.02
CA CYS A 83 8.90 -12.46 26.44
C CYS A 83 7.97 -13.65 26.68
N ASN A 84 7.59 -14.38 25.62
CA ASN A 84 6.66 -15.51 25.67
C ASN A 84 5.26 -15.16 26.24
N ALA A 85 4.90 -13.87 26.27
CA ALA A 85 3.58 -13.41 26.68
C ALA A 85 2.46 -13.96 25.81
N ALA A 86 1.35 -14.35 26.44
CA ALA A 86 0.15 -14.81 25.76
C ALA A 86 -0.47 -13.73 24.86
N LYS A 87 -1.16 -14.19 23.80
CA LYS A 87 -1.84 -13.36 22.79
C LYS A 87 -2.76 -12.26 23.34
N ARG A 88 -3.36 -12.46 24.52
CA ARG A 88 -4.21 -11.43 25.18
C ARG A 88 -3.48 -10.11 25.47
N TRP A 89 -2.15 -10.10 25.49
CA TRP A 89 -1.32 -8.91 25.73
C TRP A 89 -0.70 -8.34 24.45
N HIS A 90 -1.06 -8.89 23.30
CA HIS A 90 -0.65 -8.37 22.00
C HIS A 90 -1.68 -7.34 21.57
N ALA A 91 -1.27 -6.09 21.40
CA ALA A 91 -2.14 -5.04 20.88
C ALA A 91 -1.90 -4.86 19.39
N ARG A 92 -2.97 -4.67 18.63
CA ARG A 92 -2.95 -4.40 17.20
C ARG A 92 -3.03 -2.90 16.94
N LEU A 93 -2.19 -2.43 16.04
CA LEU A 93 -2.20 -1.08 15.50
C LEU A 93 -2.53 -1.19 14.01
N ASP A 94 -3.78 -0.89 13.66
CA ASP A 94 -4.20 -0.80 12.26
C ASP A 94 -3.84 0.57 11.71
N THR A 95 -3.13 0.60 10.58
CA THR A 95 -2.66 1.83 9.96
C THR A 95 -3.21 1.95 8.55
N PHE A 96 -3.84 3.09 8.28
CA PHE A 96 -4.39 3.46 6.99
C PHE A 96 -3.52 4.56 6.39
N ARG A 97 -2.70 4.22 5.41
CA ARG A 97 -1.91 5.19 4.65
C ARG A 97 -2.75 5.71 3.49
N ILE A 98 -2.94 7.02 3.44
CA ILE A 98 -3.66 7.72 2.39
C ILE A 98 -2.69 8.59 1.62
N ASP A 99 -2.61 8.37 0.31
CA ASP A 99 -1.81 9.19 -0.59
C ASP A 99 -2.44 10.58 -0.72
N GLY A 100 -1.66 11.64 -0.48
CA GLY A 100 -2.12 13.01 -0.64
C GLY A 100 -2.30 13.39 -2.10
N GLY A 101 -3.43 14.01 -2.43
CA GLY A 101 -3.67 14.53 -3.77
C GLY A 101 -5.08 15.07 -3.94
N LYS A 102 -5.35 15.70 -5.08
CA LYS A 102 -6.68 16.27 -5.39
C LYS A 102 -7.80 15.22 -5.30
N ALA A 103 -7.51 13.97 -5.68
CA ALA A 103 -8.49 12.89 -5.71
C ALA A 103 -8.89 12.38 -4.32
N SER A 104 -7.99 12.45 -3.33
CA SER A 104 -8.21 11.93 -1.97
C SER A 104 -8.48 13.02 -0.93
N ASP A 105 -8.22 14.30 -1.24
CA ASP A 105 -8.23 15.39 -0.25
C ASP A 105 -9.58 15.58 0.45
N LEU A 106 -10.68 15.61 -0.31
CA LEU A 106 -12.02 15.80 0.24
C LEU A 106 -12.42 14.61 1.12
N ALA A 107 -12.23 13.38 0.63
CA ALA A 107 -12.52 12.16 1.37
C ALA A 107 -11.68 12.07 2.65
N ARG A 108 -10.38 12.40 2.58
CA ARG A 108 -9.47 12.45 3.72
C ARG A 108 -9.93 13.43 4.80
N ARG A 109 -10.24 14.68 4.42
CA ARG A 109 -10.72 15.70 5.39
C ARG A 109 -12.02 15.27 6.05
N LYS A 110 -12.94 14.69 5.27
CA LYS A 110 -14.22 14.17 5.80
C LYS A 110 -13.99 13.03 6.78
N LEU A 111 -13.12 12.08 6.43
CA LEU A 111 -12.74 10.96 7.30
C LEU A 111 -12.15 11.48 8.61
N ILE A 112 -11.09 12.30 8.55
CA ILE A 112 -10.42 12.85 9.75
C ILE A 112 -11.41 13.60 10.65
N LYS A 113 -12.33 14.39 10.07
CA LYS A 113 -13.37 15.10 10.83
C LYS A 113 -14.38 14.16 11.50
N SER A 114 -14.61 12.99 10.91
CA SER A 114 -15.54 11.98 11.45
C SER A 114 -14.91 11.08 12.53
N LEU A 115 -13.58 11.08 12.66
CA LEU A 115 -12.90 10.24 13.64
C LEU A 115 -13.22 10.69 15.07
N PRO A 116 -13.52 9.74 15.99
CA PRO A 116 -13.63 10.04 17.41
C PRO A 116 -12.35 10.70 17.95
N GLN A 117 -12.51 11.87 18.56
CA GLN A 117 -11.40 12.56 19.24
C GLN A 117 -11.22 12.12 20.69
N LYS A 118 -12.13 11.29 21.20
CA LYS A 118 -12.09 10.81 22.58
C LYS A 118 -10.87 9.90 22.79
N ASP A 119 -10.18 10.10 23.91
CA ASP A 119 -9.07 9.26 24.38
C ASP A 119 -7.87 9.12 23.41
N ASN A 120 -7.77 9.96 22.37
CA ASN A 120 -6.75 9.86 21.32
C ASN A 120 -6.72 8.47 20.65
N GLN A 121 -7.90 7.89 20.41
CA GLN A 121 -8.06 6.59 19.75
C GLN A 121 -7.46 6.56 18.34
N PHE A 122 -7.59 7.66 17.60
CA PHE A 122 -6.98 7.80 16.28
C PHE A 122 -5.88 8.83 16.32
N GLN A 123 -4.74 8.46 15.74
CA GLN A 123 -3.62 9.37 15.53
C GLN A 123 -3.40 9.59 14.05
N VAL A 124 -3.20 10.85 13.65
CA VAL A 124 -2.86 11.22 12.27
C VAL A 124 -1.40 11.65 12.23
N ILE A 125 -0.60 11.00 11.39
CA ILE A 125 0.82 11.31 11.18
C ILE A 125 1.02 11.70 9.71
N GLU A 126 1.63 12.85 9.48
CA GLU A 126 1.95 13.34 8.14
C GLU A 126 3.41 13.06 7.79
N ALA A 127 3.67 12.53 6.60
CA ALA A 127 5.00 12.35 6.07
C ALA A 127 5.12 12.95 4.68
N LYS A 128 6.12 13.82 4.48
CA LYS A 128 6.48 14.30 3.16
C LYS A 128 7.33 13.24 2.45
N THR A 129 6.97 12.94 1.22
CA THR A 129 7.70 12.03 0.34
C THR A 129 7.65 12.58 -1.08
N ASP A 130 8.27 11.89 -2.03
CA ASP A 130 8.20 12.21 -3.45
C ASP A 130 7.26 11.24 -4.17
N LYS A 131 6.76 11.66 -5.33
CA LYS A 131 5.83 10.87 -6.16
C LYS A 131 6.41 9.52 -6.62
N ARG A 132 7.73 9.45 -6.84
CA ARG A 132 8.41 8.23 -7.28
C ARG A 132 8.40 7.20 -6.17
N THR A 133 8.68 7.60 -4.94
CA THR A 133 8.56 6.77 -3.75
C THR A 133 7.13 6.24 -3.57
N VAL A 134 6.11 7.08 -3.75
CA VAL A 134 4.70 6.63 -3.71
C VAL A 134 4.39 5.58 -4.78
N PHE A 135 4.89 5.79 -6.01
CA PHE A 135 4.71 4.85 -7.11
C PHE A 135 5.35 3.49 -6.83
N PHE A 136 6.59 3.45 -6.32
CA PHE A 136 7.24 2.19 -5.96
C PHE A 136 6.57 1.49 -4.78
N ASN A 137 6.15 2.23 -3.75
CA ASN A 137 5.38 1.66 -2.65
C ASN A 137 4.05 1.04 -3.13
N TRP A 138 3.42 1.63 -4.14
CA TRP A 138 2.23 1.05 -4.77
C TRP A 138 2.56 -0.23 -5.54
N LEU A 139 3.66 -0.26 -6.30
CA LEU A 139 4.13 -1.49 -6.97
C LEU A 139 4.42 -2.61 -5.97
N ASP A 140 5.10 -2.31 -4.85
CA ASP A 140 5.37 -3.29 -3.80
C ASP A 140 4.08 -3.81 -3.16
N THR A 141 3.09 -2.94 -2.95
CA THR A 141 1.77 -3.33 -2.45
C THR A 141 1.04 -4.24 -3.44
N LEU A 142 1.17 -3.97 -4.74
CA LEU A 142 0.58 -4.85 -5.77
C LEU A 142 1.24 -6.22 -5.79
N ASP A 143 2.57 -6.27 -5.76
CA ASP A 143 3.34 -7.51 -5.71
C ASP A 143 2.92 -8.41 -4.53
N GLN A 144 2.71 -7.81 -3.34
CA GLN A 144 2.26 -8.56 -2.16
C GLN A 144 0.81 -9.08 -2.25
N ASN A 145 -0.04 -8.44 -3.05
CA ASN A 145 -1.47 -8.76 -3.16
C ASN A 145 -1.82 -9.59 -4.41
N LEU A 146 -0.87 -9.77 -5.33
CA LEU A 146 -1.06 -10.52 -6.56
C LEU A 146 -0.37 -11.89 -6.47
N ASP A 147 -1.07 -12.92 -6.93
CA ASP A 147 -0.47 -14.23 -7.17
C ASP A 147 0.23 -14.20 -8.54
N LEU A 148 1.55 -14.00 -8.55
CA LEU A 148 2.32 -13.84 -9.80
C LEU A 148 2.39 -15.12 -10.66
N ASP A 149 1.85 -16.24 -10.18
CA ASP A 149 1.81 -17.48 -10.93
C ASP A 149 0.59 -17.53 -11.87
N ASP A 150 -0.58 -17.04 -11.45
CA ASP A 150 -1.84 -17.13 -12.19
C ASP A 150 -2.61 -15.80 -12.33
N ALA A 151 -3.07 -15.51 -13.55
CA ALA A 151 -3.95 -14.39 -13.92
C ALA A 151 -3.56 -12.96 -13.46
N TRP A 152 -2.40 -12.75 -12.82
CA TRP A 152 -2.00 -11.45 -12.25
C TRP A 152 -1.87 -10.32 -13.26
N LEU A 153 -1.59 -10.61 -14.53
CA LEU A 153 -1.46 -9.58 -15.57
C LEU A 153 -2.74 -8.74 -15.72
N LEU A 154 -3.92 -9.38 -15.61
CA LEU A 154 -5.19 -8.66 -15.60
C LEU A 154 -5.42 -7.93 -14.27
N GLY A 155 -4.98 -8.51 -13.15
CA GLY A 155 -4.98 -7.85 -11.85
C GLY A 155 -4.15 -6.55 -11.85
N THR A 156 -2.95 -6.57 -12.43
CA THR A 156 -2.11 -5.38 -12.59
C THR A 156 -2.72 -4.36 -13.54
N ALA A 157 -3.30 -4.82 -14.67
CA ALA A 157 -4.00 -3.93 -15.59
C ALA A 157 -5.15 -3.20 -14.89
N ARG A 158 -5.97 -3.93 -14.13
CA ARG A 158 -7.05 -3.37 -13.32
C ARG A 158 -6.53 -2.36 -12.31
N ALA A 159 -5.50 -2.72 -11.53
CA ALA A 159 -4.95 -1.83 -10.51
C ALA A 159 -4.39 -0.53 -11.09
N TYR A 160 -3.75 -0.59 -12.27
CA TYR A 160 -3.27 0.59 -12.96
C TYR A 160 -4.43 1.49 -13.44
N LEU A 161 -5.46 0.89 -14.02
CA LEU A 161 -6.65 1.59 -14.49
C LEU A 161 -7.45 2.23 -13.34
N GLU A 162 -7.54 1.56 -12.19
CA GLU A 162 -8.11 2.09 -10.95
C GLU A 162 -7.38 3.35 -10.48
N ARG A 163 -6.05 3.41 -10.67
CA ARG A 163 -5.26 4.61 -10.37
C ARG A 163 -5.45 5.73 -11.39
N LEU A 164 -5.58 5.37 -12.67
CA LEU A 164 -5.74 6.33 -13.78
C LEU A 164 -7.13 6.99 -13.78
N GLU A 165 -8.19 6.17 -13.66
CA GLU A 165 -9.59 6.60 -13.66
C GLU A 165 -10.32 6.11 -12.40
N PRO A 166 -10.07 6.74 -11.25
CA PRO A 166 -10.55 6.24 -9.95
C PRO A 166 -12.07 6.32 -9.74
N LYS A 167 -12.79 7.01 -10.64
CA LYS A 167 -14.24 7.15 -10.56
C LYS A 167 -14.99 6.03 -11.27
N THR A 168 -14.28 5.25 -12.09
CA THR A 168 -14.86 4.16 -12.87
C THR A 168 -15.02 2.93 -11.97
N ASP A 169 -16.16 2.24 -12.06
CA ASP A 169 -16.35 0.95 -11.39
C ASP A 169 -15.59 -0.16 -12.14
N TRP A 170 -14.29 -0.25 -11.85
CA TRP A 170 -13.43 -1.25 -12.46
C TRP A 170 -13.76 -2.68 -12.02
N ALA A 171 -14.49 -2.87 -10.91
CA ALA A 171 -14.93 -4.20 -10.52
C ALA A 171 -15.98 -4.72 -11.50
N GLU A 172 -16.95 -3.87 -11.85
CA GLU A 172 -17.95 -4.18 -12.88
C GLU A 172 -17.29 -4.39 -14.25
N VAL A 173 -16.38 -3.50 -14.66
CA VAL A 173 -15.71 -3.59 -15.97
C VAL A 173 -14.86 -4.86 -16.11
N PHE A 174 -14.22 -5.32 -15.04
CA PHE A 174 -13.40 -6.53 -15.05
C PHE A 174 -14.19 -7.82 -14.76
N ASP A 175 -15.46 -7.74 -14.39
CA ASP A 175 -16.27 -8.94 -14.14
C ASP A 175 -16.39 -9.80 -15.40
N GLY A 176 -16.02 -11.08 -15.33
CA GLY A 176 -16.00 -12.00 -16.47
C GLY A 176 -14.97 -11.68 -17.56
N LEU A 177 -14.05 -10.73 -17.33
CA LEU A 177 -13.01 -10.37 -18.30
C LEU A 177 -11.96 -11.48 -18.43
N ARG A 178 -11.59 -11.82 -19.66
CA ARG A 178 -10.57 -12.86 -19.95
C ARG A 178 -9.30 -12.31 -20.56
N ALA A 179 -9.33 -11.11 -21.14
CA ALA A 179 -8.17 -10.50 -21.77
C ALA A 179 -8.27 -8.98 -21.85
N ALA A 180 -7.11 -8.31 -21.73
CA ALA A 180 -6.91 -6.93 -22.12
C ALA A 180 -6.09 -6.91 -23.43
N ARG A 181 -6.47 -6.05 -24.38
CA ARG A 181 -5.90 -5.98 -25.73
C ARG A 181 -5.66 -4.53 -26.11
N ARG A 182 -4.58 -4.30 -26.87
CA ARG A 182 -4.36 -3.03 -27.55
C ARG A 182 -5.40 -2.83 -28.66
N SER A 183 -5.88 -1.60 -28.79
CA SER A 183 -6.81 -1.17 -29.82
C SER A 183 -6.29 0.09 -30.50
N ASN A 184 -6.01 0.00 -31.81
CA ASN A 184 -5.57 1.17 -32.59
C ASN A 184 -6.74 2.01 -33.12
N ARG A 185 -7.99 1.55 -32.97
CA ARG A 185 -9.19 2.31 -33.34
C ARG A 185 -9.59 3.34 -32.29
N LEU A 186 -9.18 3.13 -31.03
CA LEU A 186 -9.49 4.04 -29.93
C LEU A 186 -8.47 5.18 -29.94
N SER A 187 -8.97 6.41 -29.95
CA SER A 187 -8.15 7.61 -29.76
C SER A 187 -7.86 7.86 -28.28
N GLU A 188 -8.85 7.61 -27.40
CA GLU A 188 -8.76 7.87 -25.97
C GLU A 188 -9.44 6.76 -25.15
N GLY A 189 -8.95 6.56 -23.91
CA GLY A 189 -9.55 5.65 -22.93
C GLY A 189 -9.53 4.17 -23.30
N TRP A 190 -10.67 3.52 -23.10
CA TRP A 190 -10.86 2.08 -23.19
C TRP A 190 -12.30 1.74 -23.62
N GLU A 191 -12.50 0.53 -24.12
CA GLU A 191 -13.80 0.00 -24.51
C GLU A 191 -13.90 -1.47 -24.13
N ARG A 192 -15.03 -1.87 -23.55
CA ARG A 192 -15.30 -3.28 -23.25
C ARG A 192 -16.18 -3.89 -24.33
N ASP A 193 -15.78 -5.04 -24.84
CA ASP A 193 -16.54 -5.85 -25.79
C ASP A 193 -16.54 -7.32 -25.33
N GLY A 194 -17.67 -7.73 -24.75
CA GLY A 194 -17.85 -9.04 -24.13
C GLY A 194 -16.80 -9.31 -23.03
N ALA A 195 -15.99 -10.35 -23.25
CA ALA A 195 -14.93 -10.79 -22.32
C ALA A 195 -13.57 -10.13 -22.58
N ARG A 196 -13.51 -9.08 -23.40
CA ARG A 196 -12.27 -8.40 -23.78
C ARG A 196 -12.34 -6.91 -23.47
N LEU A 197 -11.22 -6.39 -22.94
CA LEU A 197 -11.02 -4.97 -22.70
C LEU A 197 -10.06 -4.44 -23.75
N PHE A 198 -10.53 -3.52 -24.57
CA PHE A 198 -9.76 -2.83 -25.58
C PHE A 198 -9.22 -1.52 -25.00
N LEU A 199 -7.91 -1.34 -25.05
CA LEU A 199 -7.21 -0.19 -24.48
C LEU A 199 -6.55 0.61 -25.59
N THR A 200 -6.52 1.93 -25.46
CA THR A 200 -5.69 2.77 -26.32
C THR A 200 -4.22 2.34 -26.28
N PRO A 201 -3.43 2.65 -27.33
CA PRO A 201 -2.01 2.32 -27.35
C PRO A 201 -1.25 2.91 -26.16
N ALA A 202 -1.60 4.12 -25.71
CA ALA A 202 -0.97 4.76 -24.57
C ALA A 202 -1.16 3.95 -23.28
N ILE A 203 -2.41 3.70 -22.88
CA ILE A 203 -2.75 2.97 -21.66
C ILE A 203 -2.22 1.53 -21.71
N TYR A 204 -2.33 0.86 -22.85
CA TYR A 204 -1.81 -0.50 -23.00
C TYR A 204 -0.31 -0.57 -22.75
N ASN A 205 0.46 0.37 -23.31
CA ASN A 205 1.91 0.42 -23.13
C ASN A 205 2.30 0.78 -21.69
N GLU A 206 1.57 1.67 -21.02
CA GLU A 206 1.78 1.99 -19.60
C GLU A 206 1.55 0.76 -18.71
N ILE A 207 0.51 -0.04 -18.99
CA ILE A 207 0.27 -1.32 -18.30
C ILE A 207 1.40 -2.32 -18.51
N LEU A 208 1.96 -2.41 -19.73
CA LEU A 208 3.10 -3.30 -19.99
C LEU A 208 4.32 -2.91 -19.14
N ILE A 209 4.58 -1.60 -18.98
CA ILE A 209 5.69 -1.12 -18.16
C ILE A 209 5.44 -1.45 -16.69
N VAL A 210 4.21 -1.26 -16.19
CA VAL A 210 3.86 -1.61 -14.80
C VAL A 210 4.00 -3.13 -14.57
N GLN A 211 3.53 -3.97 -15.48
CA GLN A 211 3.70 -5.43 -15.39
C GLN A 211 5.17 -5.83 -15.38
N TYR A 212 5.97 -5.21 -16.25
CA TYR A 212 7.42 -5.41 -16.26
C TYR A 212 8.04 -5.10 -14.89
N LEU A 213 7.69 -3.94 -14.32
CA LEU A 213 8.19 -3.50 -13.00
C LEU A 213 7.74 -4.42 -11.86
N VAL A 214 6.47 -4.80 -11.80
CA VAL A 214 5.93 -5.73 -10.78
C VAL A 214 6.63 -7.08 -10.84
N SER A 215 6.94 -7.58 -12.03
CA SER A 215 7.68 -8.84 -12.19
C SER A 215 9.16 -8.78 -11.77
N ARG A 216 9.62 -7.67 -11.17
CA ARG A 216 10.96 -7.41 -10.62
C ARG A 216 12.11 -7.81 -11.56
N SER A 217 11.91 -7.65 -12.86
CA SER A 217 12.81 -8.22 -13.86
C SER A 217 14.02 -7.35 -14.13
N HIS A 218 15.05 -7.49 -13.31
CA HIS A 218 16.40 -7.02 -13.64
C HIS A 218 17.34 -8.13 -14.11
N VAL A 219 17.00 -9.43 -13.93
CA VAL A 219 17.93 -10.53 -14.24
C VAL A 219 17.50 -11.44 -15.40
N HIS A 220 16.19 -11.71 -15.60
CA HIS A 220 15.72 -12.70 -16.60
C HIS A 220 14.56 -12.24 -17.52
N GLY A 221 14.23 -10.94 -17.54
CA GLY A 221 13.14 -10.38 -18.34
C GLY A 221 11.76 -10.50 -17.68
N GLY A 222 10.94 -9.45 -17.86
CA GLY A 222 9.68 -9.24 -17.16
C GLY A 222 8.51 -9.88 -17.89
N ARG A 223 7.62 -10.52 -17.14
CA ARG A 223 6.42 -11.15 -17.68
C ARG A 223 5.34 -10.09 -17.86
N THR A 224 4.80 -9.98 -19.07
CA THR A 224 3.80 -8.99 -19.46
C THR A 224 2.70 -9.67 -20.29
N LEU A 225 1.66 -8.92 -20.67
CA LEU A 225 0.63 -9.38 -21.64
C LEU A 225 1.21 -9.76 -23.01
N GLU A 226 2.43 -9.33 -23.33
CA GLU A 226 3.13 -9.62 -24.58
C GLU A 226 4.18 -10.73 -24.42
N GLY A 227 4.12 -11.46 -23.31
CA GLY A 227 5.09 -12.47 -22.94
C GLY A 227 6.25 -11.90 -22.13
N ARG A 228 7.37 -12.62 -22.13
CA ARG A 228 8.58 -12.22 -21.40
C ARG A 228 9.37 -11.23 -22.25
N LEU A 229 9.58 -10.02 -21.74
CA LEU A 229 10.33 -8.97 -22.40
C LEU A 229 11.60 -8.66 -21.61
N THR A 230 12.75 -8.55 -22.28
CA THR A 230 13.91 -7.87 -21.69
C THR A 230 13.68 -6.36 -21.67
N LEU A 231 14.50 -5.60 -20.95
CA LEU A 231 14.45 -4.14 -20.99
C LEU A 231 14.60 -3.61 -22.42
N GLN A 232 15.53 -4.21 -23.19
CA GLN A 232 15.78 -3.84 -24.57
C GLN A 232 14.55 -4.12 -25.46
N ASP A 233 13.89 -5.26 -25.27
CA ASP A 233 12.68 -5.60 -26.03
C ASP A 233 11.51 -4.69 -25.71
N LEU A 234 11.33 -4.37 -24.42
CA LEU A 234 10.33 -3.41 -23.96
C LEU A 234 10.54 -2.05 -24.63
N ILE A 235 11.75 -1.50 -24.57
CA ILE A 235 12.05 -0.18 -25.14
C ILE A 235 11.93 -0.19 -26.66
N ARG A 236 12.42 -1.22 -27.34
CA ARG A 236 12.27 -1.38 -28.79
C ARG A 236 10.79 -1.37 -29.18
N ARG A 237 9.95 -2.07 -28.42
CA ARG A 237 8.51 -2.12 -28.63
C ARG A 237 7.84 -0.76 -28.41
N LEU A 238 8.13 -0.08 -27.30
CA LEU A 238 7.58 1.24 -26.99
C LEU A 238 7.95 2.27 -28.06
N ARG A 239 9.17 2.17 -28.61
CA ARG A 239 9.64 2.99 -29.73
C ARG A 239 8.88 2.72 -31.01
N HIS A 240 8.82 1.47 -31.48
CA HIS A 240 8.07 1.12 -32.70
C HIS A 240 6.58 1.38 -32.58
N GLY A 241 6.04 1.35 -31.35
CA GLY A 241 4.65 1.68 -31.06
C GLY A 241 4.35 3.18 -31.06
N GLY A 242 5.35 4.06 -31.21
CA GLY A 242 5.21 5.52 -31.16
C GLY A 242 4.96 6.08 -29.75
N TYR A 243 5.06 5.25 -28.71
CA TYR A 243 4.76 5.66 -27.33
C TYR A 243 5.83 6.60 -26.76
N LEU A 244 7.11 6.31 -27.03
CA LEU A 244 8.20 7.18 -26.58
C LEU A 244 8.09 8.57 -27.21
N ASP A 245 7.81 8.64 -28.51
CA ASP A 245 7.63 9.90 -29.23
C ASP A 245 6.43 10.68 -28.69
N ALA A 246 5.30 9.99 -28.43
CA ALA A 246 4.10 10.60 -27.86
C ALA A 246 4.28 11.15 -26.42
N LYS A 247 5.29 10.66 -25.70
CA LYS A 247 5.67 11.14 -24.35
C LYS A 247 6.90 12.05 -24.37
N GLU A 248 7.37 12.43 -25.55
CA GLU A 248 8.57 13.28 -25.74
C GLU A 248 9.84 12.68 -25.09
N ILE A 249 9.90 11.35 -24.98
CA ILE A 249 11.05 10.64 -24.44
C ILE A 249 12.07 10.43 -25.57
N SER A 250 13.04 11.33 -25.63
CA SER A 250 14.08 11.38 -26.66
C SER A 250 14.98 10.13 -26.72
N ASN A 251 15.74 10.02 -27.81
CA ASN A 251 16.84 9.05 -27.94
C ASN A 251 17.85 9.24 -26.81
N GLY A 252 17.98 8.21 -25.97
CA GLY A 252 19.04 8.03 -24.97
C GLY A 252 19.36 6.54 -24.90
N ASP A 253 20.26 6.15 -24.01
CA ASP A 253 20.47 4.72 -23.76
C ASP A 253 19.22 4.09 -23.11
N GLN A 254 19.19 2.76 -23.05
CA GLN A 254 18.02 2.03 -22.54
C GLN A 254 17.70 2.34 -21.06
N PHE A 255 18.70 2.68 -20.25
CA PHE A 255 18.51 2.99 -18.83
C PHE A 255 17.99 4.41 -18.65
N GLU A 256 18.50 5.37 -19.42
CA GLU A 256 17.97 6.74 -19.43
C GLU A 256 16.50 6.79 -19.86
N ILE A 257 16.15 6.03 -20.91
CA ILE A 257 14.76 5.92 -21.35
C ILE A 257 13.90 5.31 -20.23
N PHE A 258 14.39 4.27 -19.57
CA PHE A 258 13.68 3.61 -18.47
C PHE A 258 13.43 4.54 -17.28
N GLU A 259 14.43 5.34 -16.91
CA GLU A 259 14.29 6.35 -15.86
C GLU A 259 13.22 7.41 -16.21
N LYS A 260 13.22 7.91 -17.45
CA LYS A 260 12.18 8.84 -17.94
C LYS A 260 10.78 8.20 -17.97
N LEU A 261 10.69 6.91 -18.28
CA LEU A 261 9.42 6.17 -18.22
C LEU A 261 8.88 6.09 -16.78
N ILE A 262 9.76 5.79 -15.80
CA ILE A 262 9.40 5.78 -14.37
C ILE A 262 8.96 7.18 -13.93
N GLU A 263 9.65 8.23 -14.35
CA GLU A 263 9.27 9.60 -14.06
C GLU A 263 7.87 9.93 -14.62
N THR A 264 7.60 9.54 -15.86
CA THR A 264 6.29 9.73 -16.50
C THR A 264 5.17 9.02 -15.72
N LEU A 265 5.39 7.74 -15.36
CA LEU A 265 4.39 6.92 -14.66
C LEU A 265 4.16 7.34 -13.21
N SER A 266 5.21 7.82 -12.53
CA SER A 266 5.09 8.35 -11.17
C SER A 266 4.40 9.72 -11.13
N GLY A 267 4.25 10.40 -12.26
CA GLY A 267 3.64 11.72 -12.37
C GLY A 267 4.63 12.88 -12.19
N GLY A 268 5.91 12.63 -12.51
CA GLY A 268 7.00 13.60 -12.55
C GLY A 268 7.62 13.93 -11.20
N ALA A 269 8.55 14.89 -11.22
CA ALA A 269 9.10 15.49 -10.01
C ALA A 269 7.99 16.15 -9.17
N GLY A 270 8.02 15.93 -7.85
CA GLY A 270 7.12 16.59 -6.92
C GLY A 270 7.00 15.89 -5.59
N ASN A 271 6.72 16.69 -4.56
CA ASN A 271 6.46 16.19 -3.22
C ASN A 271 4.97 15.86 -3.04
N VAL A 272 4.70 14.79 -2.30
CA VAL A 272 3.39 14.34 -1.87
C VAL A 272 3.42 14.20 -0.34
N THR A 273 2.33 14.58 0.31
CA THR A 273 2.14 14.30 1.73
C THR A 273 1.36 13.01 1.88
N LEU A 274 1.91 12.02 2.57
CA LEU A 274 1.22 10.83 3.00
C LEU A 274 0.58 11.06 4.37
N TYR A 275 -0.65 10.61 4.53
CA TYR A 275 -1.38 10.70 5.79
C TYR A 275 -1.57 9.31 6.36
N HIS A 276 -1.04 9.08 7.55
CA HIS A 276 -1.11 7.80 8.24
C HIS A 276 -2.13 7.95 9.38
N ILE A 277 -3.26 7.27 9.27
CA ILE A 277 -4.25 7.20 10.34
C ILE A 277 -3.99 5.90 11.08
N VAL A 278 -3.54 6.02 12.33
CA VAL A 278 -3.25 4.88 13.22
C VAL A 278 -4.41 4.72 14.18
N ASP A 279 -5.04 3.55 14.15
CA ASP A 279 -6.03 3.13 15.12
C ASP A 279 -5.35 2.52 16.35
N ARG A 280 -5.53 3.18 17.49
CA ARG A 280 -4.96 2.82 18.80
C ARG A 280 -6.02 2.25 19.73
N THR A 281 -7.22 1.93 19.26
CA THR A 281 -8.34 1.51 20.10
C THR A 281 -8.02 0.21 20.86
N ASP A 282 -7.60 -0.83 20.15
CA ASP A 282 -7.20 -2.12 20.74
C ASP A 282 -5.98 -1.95 21.67
N PHE A 283 -5.03 -1.10 21.29
CA PHE A 283 -3.88 -0.74 22.14
C PHE A 283 -4.32 -0.11 23.46
N LEU A 284 -5.13 0.94 23.42
CA LEU A 284 -5.58 1.66 24.61
C LEU A 284 -6.47 0.79 25.52
N GLU A 285 -7.25 -0.12 24.95
CA GLU A 285 -8.04 -1.08 25.70
C GLU A 285 -7.14 -2.11 26.41
N LYS A 286 -6.23 -2.75 25.69
CA LYS A 286 -5.37 -3.79 26.25
C LYS A 286 -4.34 -3.24 27.23
N VAL A 287 -3.88 -2.01 27.07
CA VAL A 287 -3.00 -1.33 28.05
C VAL A 287 -3.66 -1.26 29.43
N LYS A 288 -4.99 -1.03 29.50
CA LYS A 288 -5.74 -1.06 30.76
C LYS A 288 -5.76 -2.47 31.37
N SER A 289 -5.96 -3.50 30.54
CA SER A 289 -5.98 -4.89 30.97
C SER A 289 -4.62 -5.34 31.51
N VAL A 290 -3.52 -4.97 30.84
CA VAL A 290 -2.17 -5.31 31.29
C VAL A 290 -1.82 -4.56 32.57
N TYR A 291 -2.15 -3.27 32.67
CA TYR A 291 -1.93 -2.50 33.89
C TYR A 291 -2.57 -3.15 35.12
N ALA A 292 -3.81 -3.67 35.01
CA ALA A 292 -4.48 -4.34 36.11
C ALA A 292 -3.68 -5.55 36.67
N ARG A 293 -2.84 -6.19 35.84
CA ARG A 293 -1.96 -7.29 36.25
C ARG A 293 -0.65 -6.81 36.88
N TYR A 294 -0.09 -5.69 36.43
CA TYR A 294 1.15 -5.13 37.00
C TYR A 294 0.90 -4.32 38.27
N ALA A 295 -0.33 -3.89 38.51
CA ALA A 295 -0.74 -3.17 39.71
C ALA A 295 -1.21 -4.08 40.86
N SER A 296 -1.35 -5.38 40.61
CA SER A 296 -1.69 -6.41 41.61
C SER A 296 -0.44 -6.96 42.27
#